data_AF-O08591-F1
#
_entry.id   AF-O08591-F1
#
_cell.length_a   1.000
_cell.length_b   1.000
_cell.length_c   1.000
_cell.angle_alpha   90.00
_cell.angle_beta   90.00
_cell.angle_gamma   90.00
#
_symmetry.space_group_name_H-M   'P 1'
#
loop_
_entity.id
_entity.type
_entity.pdbx_description
1 polymer ?
#
loop_
_entity_poly.entity_id
_entity_poly.type
_entity_poly.pdbx_seq_one_letter_code
_entity_poly.pdbx_strand_id
1 'polypeptide(L)' 'PGQYGAYFQDNGFLALPGNSFSRSLPEVPETIEFEVRTSTANGLLLWQGVAKESSRSKDFISLGLQDG' A
#
# COMPACT_ATOMS: atom_id res chain seq x y z
N PRO A 1 -4.85 8.68 16.97
CA PRO A 1 -4.14 7.44 16.58
C PRO A 1 -3.03 7.14 17.59
N GLY A 2 -2.73 5.86 17.86
CA GLY A 2 -1.54 5.48 18.62
C GLY A 2 -0.25 5.67 17.79
N GLN A 3 0.91 5.33 18.37
CA GLN A 3 2.23 5.52 17.76
C GLN A 3 2.40 4.85 16.38
N TYR A 4 1.65 3.78 16.11
CA TYR A 4 1.74 2.99 14.85
C TYR A 4 0.51 3.13 13.95
N GLY A 5 -0.38 4.10 14.23
CA GLY A 5 -1.58 4.34 13.43
C GLY A 5 -1.51 5.67 12.69
N ALA A 6 -2.02 5.71 11.46
CA ALA A 6 -2.25 6.92 10.71
C ALA A 6 -3.76 7.16 10.52
N TYR A 7 -4.14 8.42 10.34
CA TYR A 7 -5.51 8.80 9.99
C TYR A 7 -5.46 9.69 8.75
N PHE A 8 -6.31 9.40 7.78
CA PHE A 8 -6.31 10.05 6.47
C PHE A 8 -7.63 10.79 6.26
N GLN A 9 -7.54 12.04 5.76
CA GLN A 9 -8.66 12.90 5.36
C GLN A 9 -8.27 13.64 4.09
N ASP A 10 -9.26 14.13 3.32
CA ASP A 10 -9.05 15.00 2.15
C ASP A 10 -8.02 14.46 1.13
N ASN A 11 -8.09 13.15 0.84
CA ASN A 11 -7.16 12.42 -0.03
C ASN A 11 -5.70 12.38 0.47
N GLY A 12 -5.47 12.63 1.76
CA GLY A 12 -4.17 12.50 2.39
C GLY A 12 -3.63 11.08 2.32
N PHE A 13 -2.31 10.95 2.22
CA PHE A 13 -1.61 9.67 2.15
C PHE A 13 -0.25 9.74 2.86
N LEU A 14 0.34 8.58 3.12
CA LEU A 14 1.70 8.44 3.62
C LEU A 14 2.52 7.67 2.59
N ALA A 15 3.60 8.30 2.08
CA ALA A 15 4.57 7.61 1.25
C ALA A 15 5.71 7.06 2.12
N LEU A 16 5.89 5.75 2.10
CA LEU A 16 7.01 5.09 2.75
C LEU A 16 8.22 4.99 1.80
N PRO A 17 9.45 5.00 2.32
CA PRO A 17 10.63 4.65 1.53
C PRO A 17 10.46 3.29 0.83
N GLY A 18 10.94 3.17 -0.41
CA GLY A 18 10.76 1.94 -1.21
C GLY A 18 11.39 0.68 -0.62
N ASN A 19 12.34 0.82 0.31
CA ASN A 19 12.95 -0.29 1.06
C ASN A 19 12.12 -0.74 2.27
N SER A 20 11.05 -0.04 2.65
CA SER A 20 10.12 -0.46 3.72
C SER A 20 9.40 -1.76 3.37
N PHE A 21 9.22 -2.06 2.08
CA PHE A 21 8.72 -3.33 1.55
C PHE A 21 9.74 -3.89 0.55
N SER A 22 10.88 -4.38 1.06
CA SER A 22 11.93 -4.94 0.21
C SER A 22 11.47 -6.27 -0.38
N ARG A 23 11.51 -6.39 -1.72
CA ARG A 23 11.18 -7.66 -2.40
C ARG A 23 12.19 -8.73 -2.01
N SER A 24 11.68 -9.91 -1.71
CA SER A 24 12.47 -11.08 -1.40
C SER A 24 12.95 -11.80 -2.66
N LEU A 25 13.58 -12.98 -2.51
CA LEU A 25 13.89 -13.84 -3.66
C LEU A 25 12.59 -14.28 -4.35
N PRO A 26 12.61 -14.56 -5.66
CA PRO A 26 11.43 -15.11 -6.33
C PRO A 26 10.85 -16.30 -5.57
N GLU A 27 9.53 -16.39 -5.52
CA GLU A 27 8.76 -17.48 -4.88
C GLU A 27 8.81 -17.53 -3.35
N VAL A 28 9.56 -16.64 -2.70
CA VAL A 28 9.48 -16.49 -1.24
C VAL A 28 8.14 -15.83 -0.88
N PRO A 29 7.38 -16.38 0.08
CA PRO A 29 6.11 -15.79 0.49
C PRO A 29 6.34 -14.45 1.20
N GLU A 30 5.50 -13.47 0.89
CA GLU A 30 5.49 -12.15 1.51
C GLU A 30 4.14 -11.94 2.22
N THR A 31 4.17 -11.37 3.43
CA THR A 31 2.99 -11.14 4.26
C THR A 31 2.79 -9.65 4.50
N ILE A 32 1.56 -9.18 4.27
CA ILE A 32 1.12 -7.81 4.58
C ILE A 32 -0.03 -7.91 5.58
N GLU A 33 0.10 -7.25 6.72
CA GLU A 33 -0.90 -7.26 7.79
C GLU A 33 -1.08 -5.84 8.35
N PHE A 34 -2.33 -5.41 8.49
CA PHE A 34 -2.70 -4.15 9.14
C PHE A 34 -4.17 -4.17 9.57
N GLU A 35 -4.53 -3.26 10.46
CA GLU A 35 -5.92 -3.02 10.86
C GLU A 35 -6.47 -1.78 10.14
N VAL A 36 -7.71 -1.88 9.63
CA VAL A 36 -8.40 -0.76 8.98
C VAL A 36 -9.76 -0.52 9.60
N ARG A 37 -10.07 0.75 9.84
CA ARG A 37 -11.41 1.20 10.24
C ARG A 37 -11.83 2.38 9.36
N THR A 38 -12.80 2.17 8.49
CA THR A 38 -13.31 3.19 7.59
C THR A 38 -14.78 2.95 7.25
N SER A 39 -15.48 4.00 6.85
CA SER A 39 -16.82 3.94 6.23
C SER A 39 -16.77 4.23 4.72
N THR A 40 -15.57 4.35 4.15
CA THR A 40 -15.37 4.56 2.72
C THR A 40 -15.61 3.26 1.96
N ALA A 41 -16.56 3.26 1.02
CA ALA A 41 -16.88 2.08 0.22
C ALA A 41 -15.80 1.73 -0.81
N ASN A 42 -15.14 2.76 -1.37
CA ASN A 42 -14.18 2.61 -2.46
C ASN A 42 -12.92 3.42 -2.18
N GLY A 43 -11.74 2.78 -2.18
CA GLY A 43 -10.49 3.49 -1.91
C GLY A 43 -9.24 2.60 -1.86
N LEU A 44 -8.09 3.23 -2.00
CA LEU A 44 -6.78 2.58 -1.92
C LEU A 44 -6.29 2.55 -0.46
N LEU A 45 -5.89 1.38 0.02
CA LEU A 45 -5.32 1.19 1.36
C LEU A 45 -3.79 1.09 1.30
N LEU A 46 -3.27 0.37 0.30
CA LEU A 46 -1.84 0.20 0.08
C LEU A 46 -1.55 0.12 -1.41
N TRP A 47 -0.45 0.76 -1.83
CA TRP A 47 0.11 0.62 -3.17
C TRP A 47 1.62 0.60 -3.12
N GLN A 48 2.20 -0.42 -3.76
CA GLN A 48 3.62 -0.48 -4.05
C GLN A 48 3.80 -0.85 -5.52
N GLY A 49 4.22 0.12 -6.31
CA GLY A 49 4.56 -0.06 -7.72
C GLY A 49 5.96 0.49 -8.02
N VAL A 50 6.41 0.26 -9.24
CA VAL A 50 7.62 0.89 -9.76
C VAL A 50 7.41 2.40 -9.94
N ALA A 51 8.27 3.20 -9.31
CA ALA A 51 8.18 4.66 -9.34
C ALA A 51 8.71 5.32 -10.63
N LYS A 52 9.24 4.55 -11.59
CA LYS A 52 9.89 5.08 -12.80
C LYS A 52 9.05 4.80 -14.05
N GLU A 53 8.66 5.86 -14.75
CA GLU A 53 8.07 5.80 -16.10
C GLU A 53 8.98 5.08 -17.13
N SER A 54 10.28 4.97 -16.85
CA SER A 54 11.28 4.34 -17.71
C SER A 54 11.50 2.85 -17.43
N SER A 55 10.87 2.26 -16.40
CA SER A 55 10.97 0.81 -16.19
C SER A 55 9.95 0.09 -17.05
N ARG A 56 10.38 -0.92 -17.82
CA ARG A 56 9.49 -1.76 -18.64
C ARG A 56 8.47 -2.56 -17.83
N SER A 57 8.72 -2.74 -16.54
CA SER A 57 7.81 -3.41 -15.62
C SER A 57 6.66 -2.47 -15.25
N LYS A 58 5.45 -3.02 -15.16
CA LYS A 58 4.27 -2.34 -14.61
C LYS A 58 3.78 -3.09 -13.36
N ASP A 59 4.69 -3.80 -12.69
CA ASP A 59 4.31 -4.69 -11.61
C ASP A 59 4.02 -3.86 -10.36
N PHE A 60 2.93 -4.21 -9.70
CA PHE A 60 2.50 -3.59 -8.47
C PHE A 60 1.84 -4.60 -7.55
N ILE A 61 1.77 -4.23 -6.28
CA ILE A 61 0.93 -4.86 -5.27
C ILE A 61 0.01 -3.77 -4.73
N SER A 62 -1.29 -4.08 -4.61
CA SER A 62 -2.28 -3.13 -4.12
C SER A 62 -3.32 -3.81 -3.25
N LEU A 63 -3.73 -3.11 -2.20
CA LEU A 63 -4.88 -3.47 -1.37
C LEU A 63 -5.83 -2.28 -1.33
N GLY A 64 -7.12 -2.54 -1.43
CA GLY A 64 -8.14 -1.51 -1.50
C GLY A 64 -9.51 -2.04 -1.13
N LEU A 65 -10.44 -1.10 -1.02
CA LEU A 65 -11.86 -1.37 -0.87
C LEU A 65 -12.54 -1.14 -2.21
N GLN A 66 -13.41 -2.06 -2.59
CA GLN A 66 -14.28 -1.95 -3.74
C GLN A 66 -15.69 -2.34 -3.31
N ASP A 67 -16.61 -1.39 -3.36
CA ASP A 67 -18.00 -1.52 -2.91
C ASP A 67 -18.14 -2.15 -1.52
N GLY A 68 -17.28 -1.68 -0.59
CA GLY A 68 -17.16 -2.13 0.80
C GLY A 68 -18.16 -1.55 1.78
#